data_AF-A0A7J8N3W2-F1
#
_entry.id   AF-A0A7J8N3W2-F1
#
_cell.length_a   1.000
_cell.length_b   1.000
_cell.length_c   1.000
_cell.angle_alpha   90.00
_cell.angle_beta   90.00
_cell.angle_gamma   90.00
#
_symmetry.space_group_name_H-M   'P 1'
#
loop_
_entity.id
_entity.type
_entity.pdbx_description
1 polymer ?
#
loop_
_entity_poly.entity_id
_entity_poly.type
_entity_poly.pdbx_seq_one_letter_code
_entity_poly.pdbx_strand_id
1 'polypeptide(L)'
;MGSASGFSKFCLTLLLLVVVLGSTNAQLSTNFYSKSCPNLLSTVKSTVTSAVNKEARMGASLLRLFFHDCFVNGCDGSVLLDDTSSFTGEKNANPNRNSARGFDVVDNI
;
A
#
# COMPACT_ATOMS: atom_id res chain seq x y z
N MET A 1 9.46 -44.06 27.53
CA MET A 1 9.15 -43.00 28.51
C MET A 1 10.01 -41.78 28.15
N GLY A 2 9.48 -40.88 27.31
CA GLY A 2 10.23 -39.71 26.86
C GLY A 2 10.52 -38.75 28.01
N SER A 3 11.75 -38.23 28.07
CA SER A 3 12.23 -37.38 29.18
C SER A 3 11.41 -36.08 29.26
N ALA A 4 10.61 -35.93 30.32
CA ALA A 4 9.78 -34.74 30.58
C ALA A 4 10.58 -33.42 30.58
N SER A 5 11.89 -33.50 30.81
CA SER A 5 12.83 -32.37 30.76
C SER A 5 13.01 -31.78 29.36
N GLY A 6 12.98 -32.61 28.31
CA GLY A 6 13.11 -32.16 26.92
C GLY A 6 11.86 -31.43 26.44
N PHE A 7 10.70 -31.93 26.84
CA PHE A 7 9.40 -31.32 26.54
C PHE A 7 9.25 -29.94 27.22
N SER A 8 9.66 -29.84 28.49
CA SER A 8 9.62 -28.56 29.23
C SER A 8 10.52 -27.48 28.62
N LYS A 9 11.75 -27.82 28.23
CA LYS A 9 12.67 -26.88 27.55
C LYS A 9 12.15 -26.44 26.18
N PHE A 10 11.55 -27.37 25.44
CA PHE A 10 10.92 -27.06 24.15
C PHE A 10 9.75 -26.08 24.33
N CYS A 11 8.87 -26.31 25.31
CA CYS A 11 7.77 -25.40 25.63
C CYS A 11 8.28 -24.01 26.06
N LEU A 12 9.30 -23.94 26.92
CA LEU A 12 9.89 -22.66 27.34
C LEU A 12 10.44 -21.87 26.14
N THR A 13 11.14 -22.56 25.24
CA THR A 13 11.74 -21.94 24.05
C THR A 13 10.66 -21.44 23.09
N LEU A 14 9.59 -22.22 22.89
CA LEU A 14 8.45 -21.84 22.06
C LEU A 14 7.71 -20.63 22.66
N LEU A 15 7.50 -20.62 23.97
CA LEU A 15 6.85 -19.50 24.67
C LEU A 15 7.67 -18.21 24.54
N LEU A 16 9.01 -18.31 24.67
CA LEU A 16 9.92 -17.17 24.49
C LEU A 16 9.87 -16.64 23.05
N LEU A 17 9.79 -17.54 22.06
CA LEU A 17 9.67 -17.18 20.65
C LEU A 17 8.37 -16.41 20.38
N VAL A 18 7.25 -16.84 20.97
CA VAL A 18 5.94 -16.15 20.86
C VAL A 18 5.97 -14.76 21.50
N VAL A 19 6.72 -14.58 22.60
CA VAL A 19 6.88 -13.27 23.25
C VAL A 19 7.76 -12.31 22.43
N VAL A 20 8.74 -12.84 21.69
CA VAL A 20 9.61 -12.04 20.79
C VAL A 20 8.90 -11.65 19.49
N LEU A 21 7.92 -12.44 19.05
CA LEU A 21 7.01 -12.08 17.96
C LEU A 21 6.01 -11.03 18.45
N GLY A 22 6.42 -9.77 18.47
CA GLY A 22 5.57 -8.64 18.83
C GLY A 22 4.28 -8.58 17.99
N SER A 23 3.20 -8.06 18.58
CA SER A 23 1.94 -7.82 17.86
C SER A 23 2.11 -6.69 16.85
N THR A 24 1.84 -6.93 15.57
CA THR A 24 1.79 -5.88 14.56
C THR A 24 0.41 -5.21 14.58
N ASN A 25 0.35 -3.89 14.79
CA ASN A 25 -0.87 -3.11 14.65
C ASN A 25 -1.01 -2.63 13.20
N ALA A 26 -1.72 -3.38 12.38
CA ALA A 26 -2.07 -3.01 11.01
C ALA A 26 -3.53 -2.53 10.91
N GLN A 27 -3.93 -1.56 11.75
CA GLN A 27 -5.32 -1.12 11.81
C GLN A 27 -5.62 -0.03 10.78
N LEU A 28 -5.93 -0.45 9.55
CA LEU A 28 -6.71 0.37 8.64
C LEU A 28 -8.17 0.43 9.12
N SER A 29 -8.82 1.56 8.91
CA SER A 29 -10.24 1.76 9.22
C SER A 29 -10.92 2.48 8.08
N THR A 30 -12.10 1.99 7.68
CA THR A 30 -12.94 2.64 6.66
C THR A 30 -13.39 4.05 7.06
N ASN A 31 -13.31 4.38 8.36
CA ASN A 31 -13.75 5.65 8.92
C ASN A 31 -12.59 6.56 9.35
N PHE A 32 -11.34 6.26 8.94
CA PHE A 32 -10.15 7.00 9.36
C PHE A 32 -10.29 8.52 9.16
N TYR A 33 -10.83 8.95 8.01
CA TYR A 33 -11.00 10.36 7.66
C TYR A 33 -12.37 10.95 8.01
N SER A 34 -13.26 10.19 8.66
CA SER A 34 -14.65 10.64 8.94
C SER A 34 -14.75 11.96 9.70
N LYS A 35 -13.74 12.31 10.50
CA LYS A 35 -13.70 13.57 11.28
C LYS A 35 -12.77 14.63 10.67
N SER A 36 -11.59 14.23 10.20
CA SER A 36 -10.56 15.16 9.70
C SER A 36 -10.79 15.62 8.26
N CYS A 37 -11.38 14.77 7.42
CA CYS A 37 -11.69 15.07 6.03
C CYS A 37 -12.97 14.33 5.60
N PRO A 38 -14.15 14.76 6.09
CA PRO A 38 -15.41 14.02 5.90
C PRO A 38 -15.83 13.88 4.42
N ASN A 39 -15.36 14.79 3.56
CA ASN A 39 -15.66 14.78 2.12
C ASN A 39 -14.59 14.05 1.28
N LEU A 40 -13.57 13.42 1.88
CA LEU A 40 -12.48 12.80 1.12
C LEU A 40 -13.00 11.82 0.06
N LEU A 41 -13.85 10.87 0.46
CA LEU A 41 -14.36 9.84 -0.44
C LEU A 41 -15.25 10.42 -1.56
N SER A 42 -16.03 11.47 -1.28
CA SER A 42 -16.87 12.10 -2.30
C SER A 42 -16.04 12.91 -3.30
N THR A 43 -15.02 13.64 -2.83
CA THR A 43 -14.07 14.35 -3.69
C THR A 43 -13.32 13.39 -4.61
N VAL A 44 -12.68 12.35 -4.04
CA VAL A 44 -11.95 11.32 -4.82
C VAL A 44 -12.88 10.69 -5.86
N LYS A 45 -14.09 10.28 -5.45
CA LYS A 45 -15.07 9.66 -6.36
C LYS A 45 -15.46 10.60 -7.51
N SER A 46 -15.66 11.89 -7.24
CA SER A 46 -16.02 12.89 -8.25
C SER A 46 -14.91 13.08 -9.29
N THR A 47 -13.67 13.26 -8.83
CA THR A 47 -12.50 13.44 -9.70
C THR A 47 -12.24 12.19 -10.54
N VAL A 48 -12.25 11.00 -9.93
CA VAL A 48 -12.06 9.73 -10.66
C VAL A 48 -13.19 9.49 -11.66
N THR A 49 -14.45 9.75 -11.29
CA THR A 49 -15.59 9.60 -12.23
C THR A 49 -15.44 10.53 -13.43
N SER A 50 -15.03 11.77 -13.20
CA SER A 50 -14.79 12.74 -14.28
C SER A 50 -13.65 12.29 -15.21
N ALA A 51 -12.56 11.77 -14.65
CA ALA A 51 -11.43 11.25 -15.42
C ALA A 51 -11.81 10.00 -16.24
N VAL A 52 -12.59 9.06 -15.68
CA VAL A 52 -13.09 7.87 -16.38
C VAL A 52 -14.09 8.22 -17.47
N ASN A 53 -14.96 9.21 -17.25
CA ASN A 53 -15.90 9.67 -18.27
C ASN A 53 -15.17 10.34 -19.46
N LYS A 54 -14.05 11.02 -19.19
CA LYS A 54 -13.21 11.59 -20.24
C LYS A 54 -12.42 10.51 -20.98
N GLU A 55 -11.94 9.49 -20.27
CA GLU A 55 -11.22 8.36 -20.84
C GLU A 55 -11.49 7.07 -20.05
N ALA A 56 -12.27 6.15 -20.64
CA ALA A 56 -12.68 4.92 -19.95
C ALA A 56 -11.51 4.07 -19.43
N ARG A 57 -10.39 4.04 -20.16
CA ARG A 57 -9.17 3.30 -19.76
C ARG A 57 -8.49 3.88 -18.52
N MET A 58 -8.84 5.08 -18.08
CA MET A 58 -8.29 5.68 -16.88
C MET A 58 -8.62 4.86 -15.62
N GLY A 59 -9.79 4.21 -15.56
CA GLY A 59 -10.15 3.34 -14.44
C GLY A 59 -9.19 2.16 -14.29
N ALA A 60 -8.84 1.50 -15.41
CA ALA A 60 -7.84 0.43 -15.43
C ALA A 60 -6.43 0.95 -15.10
N SER A 61 -6.12 2.18 -15.49
CA SER A 61 -4.82 2.80 -15.24
C SER A 61 -4.59 3.09 -13.76
N LEU A 62 -5.58 3.66 -13.07
CA LEU A 62 -5.55 3.92 -11.63
C LEU A 62 -5.51 2.63 -10.81
N LEU A 63 -6.29 1.61 -11.20
CA LEU A 63 -6.24 0.30 -10.55
C LEU A 63 -4.86 -0.33 -10.65
N ARG A 64 -4.24 -0.27 -11.85
CA ARG A 64 -2.87 -0.73 -12.06
C ARG A 64 -1.88 0.06 -11.21
N LEU A 65 -2.04 1.38 -11.11
CA LEU A 65 -1.13 2.23 -10.34
C LEU A 65 -1.14 1.84 -8.85
N PHE A 66 -2.32 1.64 -8.26
CA PHE A 66 -2.45 1.12 -6.89
C PHE A 66 -1.80 -0.26 -6.72
N PHE A 67 -2.01 -1.17 -7.68
CA PHE A 67 -1.37 -2.49 -7.64
C PHE A 67 0.16 -2.37 -7.66
N HIS A 68 0.72 -1.54 -8.54
CA HIS A 68 2.17 -1.38 -8.67
C HIS A 68 2.80 -0.75 -7.43
N ASP A 69 2.12 0.19 -6.77
CA ASP A 69 2.53 0.73 -5.47
C ASP A 69 2.58 -0.38 -4.42
N CYS A 70 1.45 -1.04 -4.16
CA CYS A 70 1.35 -2.06 -3.12
C CYS A 70 2.28 -3.26 -3.31
N PHE A 71 2.69 -3.58 -4.54
CA PHE A 71 3.60 -4.69 -4.82
C PHE A 71 5.06 -4.39 -4.55
N VAL A 72 5.46 -3.12 -4.53
CA VAL A 72 6.84 -2.69 -4.30
C VAL A 72 6.89 -2.01 -2.94
N ASN A 73 7.42 -2.70 -1.94
CA ASN A 73 7.56 -2.21 -0.56
C ASN A 73 6.27 -1.78 0.19
N GLY A 74 5.09 -1.90 -0.43
CA GLY A 74 3.80 -1.72 0.22
C GLY A 74 3.03 -0.51 -0.32
N CYS A 75 1.82 -0.27 0.18
CA CYS A 75 0.96 0.80 -0.31
C CYS A 75 1.34 2.14 0.36
N ASP A 76 2.50 2.69 0.01
CA ASP A 76 3.10 3.87 0.64
C ASP A 76 3.16 5.10 -0.26
N GLY A 77 2.71 4.99 -1.52
CA GLY A 77 2.73 6.07 -2.50
C GLY A 77 4.11 6.30 -3.14
N SER A 78 5.09 5.44 -2.90
CA SER A 78 6.44 5.54 -3.48
C SER A 78 6.44 5.57 -5.00
N VAL A 79 5.49 4.89 -5.66
CA VAL A 79 5.37 4.88 -7.12
C VAL A 79 5.07 6.27 -7.71
N LEU A 80 4.56 7.21 -6.89
CA LEU A 80 4.18 8.56 -7.31
C LEU A 80 5.37 9.53 -7.33
N LEU A 81 6.49 9.18 -6.69
CA LEU A 81 7.65 10.05 -6.59
C LEU A 81 8.39 10.18 -7.93
N ASP A 82 8.72 11.41 -8.30
CA ASP A 82 9.55 11.71 -9.46
C ASP A 82 11.04 11.58 -9.14
N ASP A 83 11.83 11.34 -10.19
CA ASP A 83 13.28 11.36 -10.10
C ASP A 83 13.77 12.77 -9.71
N THR A 84 14.81 12.81 -8.87
CA THR A 84 15.55 14.02 -8.54
C THR A 84 17.04 13.79 -8.79
N SER A 85 17.88 14.81 -8.59
CA SER A 85 19.34 14.66 -8.75
C SER A 85 19.98 13.62 -7.83
N SER A 86 19.34 13.28 -6.71
CA SER A 86 19.87 12.38 -5.68
C SER A 86 18.98 11.16 -5.42
N PHE A 87 17.89 11.01 -6.16
CA PHE A 87 16.92 9.93 -5.96
C PHE A 87 16.34 9.47 -7.30
N THR A 88 16.33 8.15 -7.52
CA THR A 88 15.64 7.52 -8.64
C THR A 88 14.36 6.88 -8.11
N GLY A 89 13.21 7.40 -8.55
CA GLY A 89 11.91 6.88 -8.23
C GLY A 89 11.52 5.69 -9.10
N GLU A 90 10.29 5.22 -8.92
CA GLU A 90 9.85 3.96 -9.52
C GLU A 90 9.22 4.13 -10.90
N LYS A 91 8.87 5.37 -11.31
CA LYS A 91 8.19 5.64 -12.58
C LYS A 91 9.00 5.17 -13.80
N ASN A 92 10.33 5.17 -13.71
CA ASN A 92 11.23 4.77 -14.79
C ASN A 92 11.68 3.29 -14.72
N ALA A 93 11.21 2.53 -13.73
CA ALA A 93 11.43 1.08 -13.67
C ALA A 93 10.82 0.39 -14.89
N ASN A 94 11.41 -0.73 -15.34
CA ASN A 94 10.96 -1.47 -16.53
C ASN A 94 9.44 -1.72 -16.61
N PRO A 95 8.72 -2.12 -15.53
CA PRO A 95 7.28 -2.33 -15.63
C PRO A 95 6.45 -1.04 -15.67
N ASN A 96 7.03 0.12 -15.33
CA ASN A 96 6.35 1.42 -15.24
C ASN A 96 6.68 2.35 -16.41
N ARG A 97 7.92 2.31 -16.90
CA ARG A 97 8.44 3.19 -17.94
C ARG A 97 7.60 3.10 -19.21
N ASN A 98 7.05 4.24 -19.64
CA ASN A 98 6.15 4.33 -20.79
C ASN A 98 4.93 3.39 -20.70
N SER A 99 4.48 3.05 -19.49
CA SER A 99 3.45 2.04 -19.26
C SER A 99 2.47 2.45 -18.15
N ALA A 100 2.96 2.80 -16.96
CA ALA A 100 2.16 3.35 -15.87
C ALA A 100 1.69 4.76 -16.23
N ARG A 101 0.45 5.11 -15.86
CA ARG A 101 -0.22 6.36 -16.23
C ARG A 101 -1.36 6.68 -15.27
N GLY A 102 -1.87 7.91 -15.33
CA GLY A 102 -2.90 8.41 -14.42
C GLY A 102 -2.34 9.17 -13.21
N PHE A 103 -1.03 9.47 -13.20
CA PHE A 103 -0.39 10.30 -12.17
C PHE A 103 -1.04 11.69 -12.09
N ASP A 104 -1.37 12.29 -13.24
CA ASP A 104 -2.07 13.57 -13.35
C ASP A 104 -3.46 13.54 -12.70
N VAL A 105 -4.15 12.39 -12.73
CA VAL A 105 -5.45 12.25 -12.06
C VAL A 105 -5.27 12.19 -10.55
N VAL A 106 -4.19 11.55 -10.07
CA VAL A 106 -3.86 11.53 -8.63
C VAL A 106 -3.52 12.93 -8.13
N ASP A 107 -2.77 13.73 -8.90
CA ASP A 107 -2.44 15.12 -8.54
C ASP A 107 -3.66 16.06 -8.50
N ASN A 108 -4.72 15.73 -9.24
CA ASN A 108 -5.95 16.53 -9.31
C ASN A 108 -7.01 16.15 -8.25
N ILE A 109 -6.76 15.09 -7.46
CA ILE A 109 -7.61 14.68 -6.32
C ILE A 109 -7.35 15.60 -5.14
#